data_AF-A0A094JWE1-F1
#
_entry.id   AF-A0A094JWE1-F1
#
_cell.length_a   1.000
_cell.length_b   1.000
_cell.length_c   1.000
_cell.angle_alpha   90.00
_cell.angle_beta   90.00
_cell.angle_gamma   90.00
#
_symmetry.space_group_name_H-M   'P 1'
#
loop_
_entity.id
_entity.type
_entity.pdbx_description
1 polymer ?
#
loop_
_entity_poly.entity_id
_entity_poly.type
_entity_poly.pdbx_seq_one_letter_code
_entity_poly.pdbx_strand_id
1 'polypeptide(L)' 'MEAHIYGDKAEKHLHSQAIEDISLYYNLPIDQVMLAYEQELARISNAARVRIYLPILIRRRMKVILKGEIL' A
#
# COMPACT_ATOMS: atom_id res chain seq x y z
N MET A 1 17.90 -12.40 -0.75
CA MET A 1 17.07 -12.14 -1.94
C MET A 1 16.25 -10.91 -1.64
N GLU A 2 16.55 -9.78 -2.28
CA GLU A 2 15.63 -8.64 -2.26
C GLU A 2 14.33 -9.11 -2.92
N ALA A 3 13.32 -9.39 -2.10
CA ALA A 3 11.99 -9.59 -2.61
C ALA A 3 11.60 -8.26 -3.25
N HIS A 4 11.57 -8.19 -4.59
CA HIS A 4 10.98 -7.06 -5.27
C HIS A 4 9.51 -6.99 -4.81
N ILE A 5 9.26 -6.10 -3.84
CA ILE A 5 7.95 -5.87 -3.21
C ILE A 5 6.90 -5.58 -4.30
N TYR A 6 7.35 -4.97 -5.41
CA TYR A 6 6.58 -4.66 -6.60
C TYR A 6 6.92 -5.64 -7.73
N GLY A 7 5.91 -6.23 -8.37
CA GLY A 7 6.10 -7.22 -9.44
C GLY A 7 6.57 -6.63 -10.77
N ASP A 8 6.19 -5.39 -11.11
CA ASP A 8 6.68 -4.68 -12.30
C ASP A 8 6.66 -3.14 -12.13
N LYS A 9 7.12 -2.40 -13.17
CA LYS A 9 7.18 -0.92 -13.14
C LYS A 9 5.80 -0.26 -13.08
N ALA A 10 4.78 -0.85 -13.69
CA ALA A 10 3.42 -0.32 -13.68
C ALA A 10 2.77 -0.52 -12.30
N GLU A 11 2.94 -1.71 -11.71
CA GLU A 11 2.55 -2.01 -10.32
C GLU A 11 3.25 -1.05 -9.36
N LYS A 12 4.56 -0.84 -9.50
CA LYS A 12 5.32 0.13 -8.68
C LYS A 12 4.73 1.54 -8.76
N HIS A 13 4.41 2.02 -9.97
CA HIS A 13 3.82 3.35 -10.14
C HIS A 13 2.48 3.49 -9.42
N LEU A 14 1.61 2.47 -9.51
CA LEU A 14 0.32 2.46 -8.82
C LEU A 14 0.47 2.47 -7.28
N HIS A 15 1.47 1.75 -6.75
CA HIS A 15 1.76 1.78 -5.32
C HIS A 15 2.32 3.13 -4.86
N SER A 16 3.24 3.73 -5.62
CA SER A 16 3.76 5.07 -5.32
C SER A 16 2.65 6.13 -5.30
N GLN A 17 1.77 6.12 -6.31
CA GLN A 17 0.62 7.03 -6.35
C GLN A 17 -0.32 6.82 -5.16
N ALA A 18 -0.56 5.56 -4.77
CA ALA A 18 -1.39 5.27 -3.59
C ALA A 18 -0.76 5.79 -2.29
N ILE A 19 0.57 5.69 -2.13
CA ILE A 19 1.28 6.21 -0.95
C ILE A 19 1.18 7.73 -0.89
N GLU A 20 1.41 8.43 -2.01
CA GLU A 20 1.29 9.89 -2.10
C GLU A 20 -0.13 10.36 -1.77
N ASP A 21 -1.16 9.73 -2.36
CA ASP A 21 -2.57 10.03 -2.08
C ASP A 21 -2.91 9.88 -0.59
N ILE A 22 -2.41 8.82 0.06
CA ILE A 22 -2.66 8.54 1.48
C ILE A 22 -1.92 9.58 2.35
N SER A 23 -0.67 9.88 2.02
CA SER A 23 0.12 10.91 2.71
C SER A 23 -0.58 12.26 2.68
N LEU A 24 -1.07 12.69 1.51
CA LEU A 24 -1.81 13.93 1.35
C LEU A 24 -3.15 13.90 2.11
N TYR A 25 -3.92 12.81 1.99
CA TYR A 25 -5.24 12.71 2.61
C TYR A 25 -5.18 12.72 4.15
N TYR A 26 -4.18 12.05 4.74
CA TYR A 26 -4.01 11.97 6.18
C TYR A 26 -3.07 13.03 6.76
N ASN A 27 -2.46 13.87 5.92
CA ASN A 27 -1.44 14.85 6.31
C ASN A 27 -0.30 14.21 7.13
N LEU A 28 0.20 13.07 6.66
CA LEU A 28 1.28 12.32 7.29
C LEU A 28 2.54 12.32 6.41
N PRO A 29 3.75 12.24 6.99
CA PRO A 29 4.98 12.11 6.22
C PRO A 29 4.95 10.88 5.30
N ILE A 30 5.41 11.06 4.05
CA ILE A 30 5.47 9.98 3.04
C ILE A 30 6.21 8.76 3.59
N ASP A 31 7.35 8.95 4.28
CA ASP A 31 8.16 7.85 4.82
C ASP A 31 7.39 6.99 5.82
N GLN A 32 6.54 7.61 6.66
CA GLN A 32 5.72 6.89 7.63
C GLN A 32 4.62 6.09 6.94
N VAL A 33 3.97 6.69 5.92
CA VAL A 33 2.93 6.01 5.14
C VAL A 33 3.52 4.87 4.34
N MET A 34 4.67 5.08 3.69
CA MET A 34 5.38 4.09 2.90
C MET A 34 5.73 2.87 3.74
N LEU A 35 6.30 3.04 4.93
CA LEU A 35 6.65 1.94 5.82
C LEU A 35 5.41 1.07 6.17
N ALA A 36 4.32 1.70 6.60
CA ALA A 36 3.09 0.98 6.95
C ALA A 36 2.44 0.31 5.72
N TYR A 37 2.49 0.98 4.58
CA TYR A 37 1.96 0.48 3.31
C TYR A 37 2.73 -0.76 2.85
N GLU A 38 4.05 -0.72 2.85
CA GLU A 38 4.91 -1.84 2.41
C GLU A 38 4.79 -3.05 3.34
N GLN A 39 4.67 -2.82 4.65
CA GLN A 39 4.38 -3.89 5.62
C GLN A 39 3.04 -4.58 5.31
N GLU A 40 1.99 -3.80 5.04
CA GLU A 40 0.67 -4.36 4.72
C GLU A 40 0.69 -5.04 3.34
N LEU A 41 1.37 -4.46 2.36
CA LEU A 41 1.59 -5.05 1.04
C LEU A 41 2.28 -6.42 1.16
N ALA A 42 3.36 -6.52 1.93
CA ALA A 42 4.05 -7.79 2.17
C ALA A 42 3.16 -8.82 2.87
N ARG A 43 2.26 -8.38 3.77
CA ARG A 43 1.31 -9.25 4.46
C ARG A 43 0.26 -9.84 3.50
N ILE A 44 -0.23 -9.05 2.55
CA ILE A 44 -1.33 -9.47 1.66
C ILE A 44 -0.88 -9.99 0.29
N SER A 45 0.32 -9.63 -0.17
CA SER A 45 0.84 -10.03 -1.48
C SER A 45 0.94 -11.56 -1.61
N ASN A 46 1.25 -12.25 -0.52
CA ASN A 46 1.29 -13.71 -0.46
C ASN A 46 -0.10 -14.37 -0.57
N ALA A 47 -1.17 -13.66 -0.23
CA ALA A 47 -2.54 -14.18 -0.28
C ALA A 47 -3.30 -13.80 -1.56
N ALA A 48 -2.85 -12.75 -2.25
CA ALA A 48 -3.54 -12.22 -3.42
C ALA A 48 -3.20 -12.99 -4.71
N ARG A 49 -4.20 -13.66 -5.29
CA ARG A 49 -4.08 -14.32 -6.60
C ARG A 49 -4.00 -13.35 -7.77
N VAL A 50 -4.45 -12.10 -7.60
CA VAL A 50 -4.50 -11.08 -8.65
C VAL A 50 -3.84 -9.80 -8.15
N ARG A 51 -2.59 -9.58 -8.58
CA ARG A 51 -1.73 -8.50 -8.08
C ARG A 51 -2.18 -7.10 -8.51
N ILE A 52 -2.86 -6.97 -9.65
CA ILE A 52 -3.32 -5.67 -10.18
C ILE A 52 -4.31 -4.92 -9.25
N TYR A 53 -5.01 -5.64 -8.36
CA TYR A 53 -5.95 -5.04 -7.42
C TYR A 53 -5.34 -4.76 -6.04
N LEU A 54 -4.08 -5.16 -5.81
CA LEU A 54 -3.38 -4.93 -4.54
C LEU A 54 -3.33 -3.45 -4.14
N PRO A 55 -3.03 -2.48 -5.03
CA PRO A 55 -2.99 -1.08 -4.65
C PRO A 55 -4.32 -0.57 -4.09
N ILE A 56 -5.45 -1.02 -4.67
CA ILE A 56 -6.80 -0.63 -4.24
C ILE A 56 -7.12 -1.24 -2.87
N LEU A 57 -6.79 -2.52 -2.68
CA LEU A 57 -7.03 -3.23 -1.42
C LEU A 57 -6.23 -2.61 -0.26
N ILE A 58 -4.96 -2.29 -0.49
CA ILE A 58 -4.09 -1.69 0.53
C ILE A 58 -4.57 -0.29 0.86
N ARG A 59 -4.93 0.52 -0.15
CA ARG A 59 -5.48 1.86 0.09
C ARG A 59 -6.69 1.84 1.02
N ARG A 60 -7.59 0.86 0.86
CA ARG A 60 -8.72 0.68 1.77
C ARG A 60 -8.28 0.28 3.18
N ARG A 61 -7.33 -0.66 3.29
CA ARG A 61 -6.81 -1.10 4.60
C ARG A 61 -6.02 -0.03 5.33
N MET A 62 -5.32 0.85 4.63
CA MET A 62 -4.60 1.97 5.22
C MET A 62 -5.55 2.93 5.95
N LYS A 63 -6.82 3.03 5.54
CA LYS A 63 -7.83 3.76 6.32
C LYS A 63 -8.07 3.16 7.70
N VAL A 64 -8.18 1.82 7.75
CA VAL A 64 -8.32 1.06 9.00
C VAL A 64 -7.07 1.19 9.85
N ILE A 65 -5.88 1.05 9.27
CA ILE A 65 -4.60 1.07 9.99
C ILE A 65 -4.33 2.46 10.58
N LEU A 66 -4.58 3.53 9.81
CA LEU A 66 -4.24 4.89 10.21
C LEU A 66 -5.29 5.53 11.12
N LYS A 67 -6.56 5.14 11.04
CA LYS A 67 -7.65 5.77 11.80
C LYS A 67 -8.56 4.81 12.58
N GLY A 68 -8.42 3.50 12.44
CA GLY A 68 -9.34 2.54 13.04
C GLY A 68 -10.74 2.55 12.44
N GLU A 69 -10.94 3.18 11.28
CA GLU A 69 -12.22 3.20 10.58
C GLU A 69 -12.57 1.78 10.09
N ILE A 70 -13.73 1.24 10.48
CA ILE A 70 -14.18 -0.11 10.08
C ILE A 70 -14.69 -0.08 8.64
N LEU A 71 -14.30 -1.09 7.85
CA LEU A 71 -14.66 -1.31 6.44
C LEU A 71 -16.16 -1.51 6.21
#